data_AF-A0A4S4E1F6-F1
#
_entry.id   AF-A0A4S4E1F6-F1
#
_cell.length_a   1.000
_cell.length_b   1.000
_cell.length_c   1.000
_cell.angle_alpha   90.00
_cell.angle_beta   90.00
_cell.angle_gamma   90.00
#
_symmetry.space_group_name_H-M   'P 1'
#
loop_
_entity.id
_entity.type
_entity.pdbx_description
1 polymer ?
#
loop_
_entity_poly.entity_id
_entity_poly.type
_entity_poly.pdbx_seq_one_letter_code
_entity_poly.pdbx_strand_id
1 'polypeptide(L)'
;MIKIQSAFRCIQCQKLFDCYRHAATEIQQFVRGQIARMRLFGASFLPKSDPTGCISYWKGYLAQKASRGQLLDLCLRLHKSAANVDDSMRIINRLLVALSDLLSIKSVSGILHTCATLDMATKLSTKCCEKLVEAEAVDMLLKLIRSVNRSIPDQEVLKHALSTLRNLA
;
A
#
# COMPACT_ATOMS: atom_id res chain seq x y z
N MET A 1 -4.97 50.15 -70.15
CA MET A 1 -5.55 49.31 -69.08
C MET A 1 -5.17 47.83 -69.18
N ILE A 2 -5.33 47.18 -70.35
CA ILE A 2 -5.06 45.73 -70.54
C ILE A 2 -3.60 45.33 -70.21
N LYS A 3 -2.60 46.12 -70.64
CA LYS A 3 -1.18 45.83 -70.39
C LYS A 3 -0.78 45.85 -68.91
N ILE A 4 -1.45 46.68 -68.10
CA ILE A 4 -1.19 46.80 -66.66
C ILE A 4 -1.75 45.57 -65.94
N GLN A 5 -2.97 45.15 -66.32
CA GLN A 5 -3.59 43.93 -65.77
C GLN A 5 -2.81 42.67 -66.13
N SER A 6 -2.29 42.57 -67.37
CA SER A 6 -1.46 41.43 -67.77
C SER A 6 -0.13 41.39 -67.02
N ALA A 7 0.51 42.53 -66.79
CA ALA A 7 1.76 42.60 -66.01
C ALA A 7 1.52 42.21 -64.53
N PHE A 8 0.44 42.69 -63.93
CA PHE A 8 0.06 42.32 -62.57
C PHE A 8 -0.18 40.81 -62.42
N ARG A 9 -0.90 40.19 -63.36
CA ARG A 9 -1.11 38.74 -63.40
C ARG A 9 0.21 37.98 -63.55
N CYS A 10 1.12 38.45 -64.40
CA CYS A 10 2.43 37.83 -64.58
C CYS A 10 3.25 37.82 -63.28
N ILE A 11 3.32 38.96 -62.57
CA ILE A 11 4.02 39.09 -61.29
C ILE A 11 3.40 38.19 -60.22
N GLN A 12 2.07 38.08 -60.17
CA GLN A 12 1.37 37.22 -59.23
C GLN A 12 1.69 35.73 -59.48
N CYS A 13 1.72 35.30 -60.74
CA CYS A 13 2.10 33.93 -61.11
C CYS A 13 3.57 33.63 -60.78
N GLN A 14 4.48 34.58 -61.00
CA GLN A 14 5.89 34.42 -60.65
C GLN A 14 6.09 34.26 -59.15
N LYS A 15 5.47 35.13 -58.32
CA LYS A 15 5.53 35.01 -56.86
C LYS A 15 5.00 33.68 -56.35
N LEU A 16 3.90 33.19 -56.94
CA LEU A 16 3.33 31.90 -56.60
C LEU A 16 4.29 30.74 -56.95
N PHE A 17 4.88 30.79 -58.15
CA PHE A 17 5.87 29.80 -58.59
C PHE A 17 7.11 29.79 -57.69
N ASP A 18 7.61 30.97 -57.31
CA ASP A 18 8.78 31.09 -56.44
C ASP A 18 8.49 30.56 -55.02
N CYS A 19 7.28 30.79 -54.50
CA CYS A 19 6.82 30.21 -53.24
C CYS A 19 6.81 28.67 -53.29
N TYR A 20 6.21 28.09 -54.33
CA TYR A 20 6.20 26.64 -54.51
C TYR A 20 7.61 26.06 -54.71
N ARG A 21 8.47 26.76 -55.46
CA ARG A 21 9.85 26.35 -55.67
C ARG A 21 10.64 26.36 -54.37
N HIS A 22 10.48 27.38 -53.54
CA HIS A 22 11.15 27.47 -52.25
C HIS A 22 10.67 26.35 -51.31
N ALA A 23 9.35 26.15 -51.17
CA ALA A 23 8.79 25.07 -50.37
C ALA A 23 9.27 23.69 -50.86
N ALA A 24 9.28 23.46 -52.17
CA ALA A 24 9.80 22.21 -52.74
C ALA A 24 11.29 22.02 -52.42
N THR A 25 12.08 23.10 -52.44
CA THR A 25 13.51 23.05 -52.12
C THR A 25 13.73 22.68 -50.65
N GLU A 26 12.99 23.29 -49.72
CA GLU A 26 13.05 22.96 -48.28
C GLU A 26 12.74 21.48 -48.03
N ILE A 27 11.64 20.97 -48.63
CA ILE A 27 11.25 19.56 -48.52
C ILE A 27 12.34 18.66 -49.09
N GLN A 28 12.85 18.98 -50.29
CA GLN A 28 13.90 18.19 -50.93
C GLN A 28 15.19 18.18 -50.11
N GLN A 29 15.59 19.31 -49.53
CA GLN A 29 16.76 19.40 -48.66
C GLN A 29 16.58 18.55 -47.39
N PHE A 30 15.42 18.64 -46.74
CA PHE A 30 15.11 17.82 -45.57
C PHE A 30 15.18 16.33 -45.88
N VAL A 31 14.53 15.89 -46.96
CA VAL A 31 14.52 14.48 -47.39
C VAL A 31 15.91 13.99 -47.74
N ARG A 32 16.69 14.76 -48.51
CA ARG A 32 18.08 14.40 -48.86
C ARG A 32 18.95 14.29 -47.61
N GLY A 33 18.82 15.24 -46.67
CA GLY A 33 19.50 15.18 -45.38
C GLY A 33 19.13 13.94 -44.58
N GLN A 34 17.85 13.56 -44.58
CA GLN A 34 17.38 12.36 -43.89
C GLN A 34 17.93 11.08 -44.52
N ILE A 35 17.92 10.98 -45.86
CA ILE A 35 18.51 9.84 -46.58
C ILE A 35 20.01 9.73 -46.29
N ALA A 36 20.74 10.85 -46.26
CA ALA A 36 22.17 10.86 -45.92
C ALA A 36 22.41 10.37 -44.49
N ARG A 37 21.63 10.85 -43.50
CA ARG A 37 21.69 10.36 -42.12
C ARG A 37 21.38 8.87 -42.02
N MET A 38 20.36 8.39 -42.72
CA MET A 38 20.02 6.97 -42.76
C MET A 38 21.13 6.11 -43.39
N ARG A 39 21.86 6.62 -44.39
CA ARG A 39 23.01 5.92 -44.99
C ARG A 39 24.22 5.87 -44.06
N LEU A 40 24.45 6.92 -43.28
CA LEU A 40 25.57 6.99 -42.31
C LEU A 40 25.32 6.13 -41.07
N PHE A 41 24.12 6.21 -40.49
CA PHE A 41 23.79 5.55 -39.22
C PHE A 41 23.04 4.21 -39.40
N GLY A 42 22.71 3.83 -40.64
CA GLY A 42 21.91 2.64 -40.95
C GLY A 42 20.46 2.73 -40.44
N ALA A 43 19.82 1.57 -40.23
CA ALA A 43 18.47 1.46 -39.66
C ALA A 43 18.34 1.98 -38.20
N SER A 44 19.44 2.44 -37.61
CA SER A 44 19.54 2.94 -36.24
C SER A 44 18.90 4.32 -36.04
N PHE A 45 18.65 5.08 -37.12
CA PHE A 45 18.05 6.42 -37.06
C PHE A 45 16.51 6.40 -37.10
N LEU A 46 15.88 5.26 -37.43
CA LEU A 46 14.45 5.12 -37.23
C LEU A 46 14.18 5.03 -35.73
N PRO A 47 13.28 5.85 -35.17
CA PRO A 47 12.82 5.65 -33.81
C PRO A 47 12.27 4.23 -33.72
N LYS A 48 12.97 3.34 -33.03
CA LYS A 48 12.39 2.08 -32.58
C LYS A 48 11.41 2.46 -31.48
N SER A 49 10.26 3.01 -31.84
CA SER A 49 9.14 3.10 -30.92
C SER A 49 8.74 1.66 -30.62
N ASP A 50 9.08 1.15 -29.45
CA ASP A 50 8.56 -0.14 -28.98
C ASP A 50 7.05 0.03 -28.75
N PRO A 51 6.19 -0.41 -29.67
CA PRO A 51 4.75 -0.20 -29.54
C PRO A 51 4.19 -1.00 -28.36
N THR A 52 4.88 -2.06 -27.98
CA THR A 52 4.50 -3.01 -26.94
C THR A 52 4.49 -2.35 -25.57
N GLY A 53 5.51 -1.53 -25.26
CA GLY A 53 5.58 -0.75 -24.02
C GLY A 53 4.43 0.24 -23.88
N CYS A 54 4.13 1.00 -24.94
CA CYS A 54 3.01 1.95 -24.94
C CYS A 54 1.65 1.26 -24.79
N ILE A 55 1.43 0.15 -25.50
CA ILE A 55 0.17 -0.61 -25.45
C ILE A 55 -0.03 -1.26 -24.09
N SER A 56 1.02 -1.87 -23.51
CA SER A 56 0.95 -2.52 -22.20
C SER A 56 0.69 -1.51 -21.09
N TYR A 57 1.36 -0.35 -21.12
CA TYR A 57 1.11 0.75 -20.19
C TYR A 57 -0.34 1.24 -20.25
N TRP A 58 -0.87 1.47 -21.46
CA TRP A 58 -2.26 1.93 -21.63
C TRP A 58 -3.28 0.90 -21.16
N LYS A 59 -3.05 -0.38 -21.46
CA LYS A 59 -3.88 -1.49 -20.96
C LYS A 59 -3.88 -1.55 -19.43
N GLY A 60 -2.70 -1.40 -18.81
CA GLY A 60 -2.56 -1.35 -17.36
C GLY A 60 -3.34 -0.18 -16.74
N TYR A 61 -3.21 1.01 -17.33
CA TYR A 61 -3.95 2.20 -16.89
C TYR A 61 -5.47 2.01 -16.97
N LEU A 62 -5.99 1.45 -18.06
CA LEU A 62 -7.43 1.17 -18.20
C LEU A 62 -7.93 0.14 -17.18
N ALA A 63 -7.16 -0.93 -16.93
CA ALA A 63 -7.50 -1.93 -15.93
C ALA A 63 -7.52 -1.34 -14.50
N GLN A 64 -6.55 -0.49 -14.16
CA GLN A 64 -6.51 0.20 -12.88
C GLN A 64 -7.66 1.21 -12.72
N LYS A 65 -8.00 1.93 -13.78
CA LYS A 65 -9.13 2.87 -13.78
C LYS A 65 -10.47 2.15 -13.60
N ALA A 66 -10.66 1.01 -14.25
CA ALA A 66 -11.89 0.20 -14.12
C ALA A 66 -12.04 -0.41 -12.71
N SER A 67 -10.94 -0.82 -12.09
CA SER A 67 -10.94 -1.43 -10.75
C SER A 67 -10.97 -0.44 -9.58
N ARG A 68 -10.83 0.87 -9.84
CA ARG A 68 -10.80 1.91 -8.79
C ARG A 68 -12.05 1.89 -7.90
N GLY A 69 -13.23 1.66 -8.47
CA GLY A 69 -14.47 1.56 -7.70
C GLY A 69 -14.51 0.34 -6.77
N GLN A 70 -14.04 -0.81 -7.26
CA GLN A 70 -13.94 -2.05 -6.46
C GLN A 70 -12.93 -1.91 -5.32
N LEU A 71 -11.81 -1.21 -5.57
CA LEU A 71 -10.80 -0.96 -4.55
C LEU A 71 -11.33 -0.01 -3.47
N LEU A 72 -12.07 1.02 -3.85
CA LEU A 72 -12.75 1.91 -2.90
C LEU A 72 -13.82 1.16 -2.09
N ASP A 73 -14.64 0.32 -2.72
CA ASP A 73 -15.60 -0.55 -2.03
C ASP A 73 -14.91 -1.47 -1.02
N LEU A 74 -13.80 -2.10 -1.42
CA LEU A 74 -12.99 -2.94 -0.55
C LEU A 74 -12.45 -2.15 0.65
N CYS A 75 -11.87 -0.96 0.41
CA CYS A 75 -11.39 -0.09 1.48
C CYS A 75 -12.51 0.35 2.42
N LEU A 76 -13.69 0.69 1.90
CA LEU A 76 -14.86 1.05 2.70
C LEU A 76 -15.33 -0.14 3.56
N ARG A 77 -15.39 -1.33 2.99
CA ARG A 77 -15.76 -2.55 3.71
C ARG A 77 -14.74 -2.92 4.77
N LEU A 78 -13.44 -2.77 4.47
CA LEU A 78 -12.37 -2.96 5.43
C LEU A 78 -12.52 -1.98 6.59
N HIS A 79 -12.73 -0.69 6.29
CA HIS A 79 -12.92 0.32 7.31
C HIS A 79 -14.18 0.07 8.15
N LYS A 80 -15.30 -0.29 7.52
CA LYS A 80 -16.54 -0.67 8.23
C LYS A 80 -16.33 -1.89 9.13
N SER A 81 -15.60 -2.89 8.65
CA SER A 81 -15.22 -4.06 9.45
C SER A 81 -14.33 -3.66 10.63
N ALA A 82 -13.32 -2.81 10.40
CA ALA A 82 -12.43 -2.31 11.43
C ALA A 82 -13.15 -1.46 12.49
N ALA A 83 -14.14 -0.66 12.09
CA ALA A 83 -14.97 0.14 13.00
C ALA A 83 -15.91 -0.73 13.85
N ASN A 84 -16.26 -1.93 13.39
CA ASN A 84 -17.07 -2.89 14.13
C ASN A 84 -16.24 -3.78 15.07
N VAL A 85 -14.92 -3.64 15.11
CA VAL A 85 -14.10 -4.32 16.13
C VAL A 85 -14.41 -3.64 17.45
N ASP A 86 -15.21 -4.32 18.28
CA ASP A 86 -15.47 -3.90 19.65
C ASP A 86 -14.15 -3.63 20.37
N ASP A 87 -14.00 -2.44 20.94
CA ASP A 87 -12.79 -2.05 21.63
C ASP A 87 -12.51 -3.03 22.79
N SER A 88 -13.55 -3.63 23.40
CA SER A 88 -13.36 -4.67 24.43
C SER A 88 -12.59 -5.88 23.93
N MET A 89 -12.67 -6.19 22.63
CA MET A 89 -11.98 -7.32 21.99
C MET A 89 -10.52 -7.03 21.63
N ARG A 90 -10.08 -5.77 21.71
CA ARG A 90 -8.66 -5.43 21.57
C ARG A 90 -7.88 -6.13 22.68
N ILE A 91 -6.78 -6.78 22.30
CA ILE A 91 -5.93 -7.56 23.23
C ILE A 91 -5.57 -6.74 24.49
N ILE A 92 -5.30 -5.44 24.33
CA ILE A 92 -5.00 -4.53 25.46
C ILE A 92 -6.20 -4.33 26.39
N ASN A 93 -7.42 -4.20 25.86
CA ASN A 93 -8.60 -4.00 26.69
C ASN A 93 -9.03 -5.32 27.35
N ARG A 94 -8.90 -6.45 26.65
CA ARG A 94 -9.04 -7.79 27.25
C ARG A 94 -8.05 -8.01 28.39
N LEU A 95 -6.81 -7.53 28.25
CA LEU A 95 -5.79 -7.54 29.29
C LEU A 95 -6.25 -6.74 30.52
N LEU A 96 -6.73 -5.51 30.34
CA LEU A 96 -7.19 -4.66 31.43
C LEU A 96 -8.40 -5.26 32.19
N VAL A 97 -9.35 -5.86 31.47
CA VAL A 97 -10.48 -6.58 32.08
C VAL A 97 -9.98 -7.80 32.85
N ALA A 98 -9.13 -8.63 32.22
CA ALA A 98 -8.54 -9.81 32.87
C ALA A 98 -7.79 -9.45 34.17
N LEU A 99 -7.04 -8.35 34.18
CA LEU A 99 -6.37 -7.86 35.40
C LEU A 99 -7.35 -7.44 36.49
N SER A 100 -8.44 -6.76 36.10
CA SER A 100 -9.49 -6.34 37.04
C SER A 100 -10.23 -7.55 37.63
N ASP A 101 -10.46 -8.58 36.81
CA ASP A 101 -11.11 -9.82 37.19
C ASP A 101 -10.22 -10.67 38.11
N LEU A 102 -8.90 -10.70 37.88
CA LEU A 102 -7.95 -11.45 38.72
C LEU A 102 -7.99 -11.01 40.19
N LEU A 103 -8.29 -9.73 40.43
CA LEU A 103 -8.46 -9.16 41.77
C LEU A 103 -9.77 -9.57 42.46
N SER A 104 -10.76 -10.03 41.69
CA SER A 104 -12.14 -10.25 42.13
C SER A 104 -12.59 -11.71 42.11
N ILE A 105 -11.93 -12.59 41.34
CA ILE A 105 -12.40 -13.96 41.09
C ILE A 105 -12.09 -14.89 42.27
N LYS A 106 -13.10 -15.69 42.67
CA LYS A 106 -13.00 -16.74 43.70
C LYS A 106 -12.97 -18.17 43.13
N SER A 107 -13.09 -18.35 41.81
CA SER A 107 -13.18 -19.66 41.17
C SER A 107 -11.90 -20.03 40.41
N VAL A 108 -11.47 -21.29 40.55
CA VAL A 108 -10.24 -21.80 39.89
C VAL A 108 -10.36 -21.74 38.36
N SER A 109 -11.54 -22.03 37.81
CA SER A 109 -11.81 -21.94 36.36
C SER A 109 -11.70 -20.49 35.85
N GLY A 110 -12.19 -19.51 36.61
CA GLY A 110 -12.05 -18.10 36.27
C GLY A 110 -10.59 -17.66 36.30
N ILE A 111 -9.83 -18.05 37.33
CA ILE A 111 -8.39 -17.75 37.44
C ILE A 111 -7.64 -18.33 36.23
N LEU A 112 -7.91 -19.57 35.85
CA LEU A 112 -7.29 -20.20 34.69
C LEU A 112 -7.58 -19.46 33.39
N HIS A 113 -8.84 -19.09 33.14
CA HIS A 113 -9.22 -18.35 31.95
C HIS A 113 -8.53 -16.98 31.87
N THR A 114 -8.46 -16.29 32.99
CA THR A 114 -7.77 -15.00 33.13
C THR A 114 -6.28 -15.15 32.86
N CYS A 115 -5.59 -16.11 33.50
CA CYS A 115 -4.16 -16.35 33.29
C CYS A 115 -3.85 -16.75 31.84
N ALA A 116 -4.69 -17.57 31.19
CA ALA A 116 -4.51 -17.92 29.77
C ALA A 116 -4.64 -16.71 28.85
N THR A 117 -5.54 -15.77 29.18
CA THR A 117 -5.71 -14.51 28.42
C THR A 117 -4.50 -13.60 28.60
N LEU A 118 -3.94 -13.49 29.81
CA LEU A 118 -2.72 -12.72 30.08
C LEU A 118 -1.50 -13.31 29.33
N ASP A 119 -1.34 -14.63 29.35
CA ASP A 119 -0.26 -15.35 28.65
C ASP A 119 -0.33 -15.11 27.14
N MET A 120 -1.52 -15.26 26.53
CA MET A 120 -1.72 -14.99 25.12
C MET A 120 -1.43 -13.52 24.77
N ALA A 121 -1.91 -12.57 25.58
CA ALA A 121 -1.75 -11.14 25.34
C ALA A 121 -0.27 -10.72 25.39
N THR A 122 0.48 -11.19 26.39
CA THR A 122 1.91 -10.90 26.53
C THR A 122 2.76 -11.57 25.46
N LYS A 123 2.37 -12.75 24.98
CA LYS A 123 3.06 -13.43 23.88
C LYS A 123 2.93 -12.71 22.53
N LEU A 124 1.82 -12.02 22.31
CA LEU A 124 1.51 -11.38 21.02
C LEU A 124 1.87 -9.90 20.94
N SER A 125 2.12 -9.22 22.07
CA SER A 125 2.29 -7.77 22.09
C SER A 125 3.22 -7.27 23.21
N THR A 126 4.35 -6.69 22.83
CA THR A 126 5.29 -6.05 23.76
C THR A 126 4.65 -4.87 24.52
N LYS A 127 3.72 -4.15 23.87
CA LYS A 127 2.96 -3.08 24.50
C LYS A 127 2.03 -3.58 25.62
N CYS A 128 1.56 -4.83 25.52
CA CYS A 128 0.83 -5.47 26.62
C CYS A 128 1.78 -5.79 27.79
N CYS A 129 3.01 -6.19 27.53
CA CYS A 129 4.03 -6.39 28.56
C CYS A 129 4.30 -5.09 29.34
N GLU A 130 4.50 -3.97 28.65
CA GLU A 130 4.68 -2.64 29.27
C GLU A 130 3.50 -2.27 30.18
N LYS A 131 2.26 -2.40 29.68
CA LYS A 131 1.05 -2.08 30.44
C LYS A 131 0.82 -3.00 31.64
N LEU A 132 1.25 -4.26 31.55
CA LEU A 132 1.17 -5.22 32.64
C LEU A 132 2.13 -4.85 33.78
N VAL A 133 3.33 -4.38 33.44
CA VAL A 133 4.30 -3.87 34.42
C VAL A 133 3.79 -2.57 35.06
N GLU A 134 3.25 -1.64 34.28
CA GLU A 134 2.64 -0.41 34.80
C GLU A 134 1.47 -0.67 35.76
N ALA A 135 0.71 -1.75 35.56
CA ALA A 135 -0.43 -2.11 36.38
C ALA A 135 -0.07 -2.93 37.64
N GLU A 136 1.22 -3.02 38.01
CA GLU A 136 1.73 -3.81 39.15
C GLU A 136 1.29 -5.29 39.12
N ALA A 137 0.98 -5.81 37.93
CA ALA A 137 0.42 -7.15 37.78
C ALA A 137 1.44 -8.27 38.01
N VAL A 138 2.74 -7.94 37.99
CA VAL A 138 3.82 -8.86 38.36
C VAL A 138 3.66 -9.33 39.81
N ASP A 139 3.41 -8.41 40.74
CA ASP A 139 3.21 -8.73 42.15
C ASP A 139 1.94 -9.56 42.38
N MET A 140 0.89 -9.29 41.60
CA MET A 140 -0.36 -10.07 41.63
C MET A 140 -0.13 -11.51 41.15
N LEU A 141 0.59 -11.69 40.05
CA LEU A 141 0.97 -13.02 39.54
C LEU A 141 1.86 -13.78 40.52
N LEU A 142 2.82 -13.11 41.16
CA LEU A 142 3.68 -13.73 42.18
C LEU A 142 2.92 -14.14 43.43
N LYS A 143 1.96 -13.33 43.89
CA LYS A 143 1.05 -13.69 44.99
C LYS A 143 0.20 -14.90 44.63
N LEU A 144 -0.30 -14.95 43.39
CA LEU A 144 -1.11 -16.03 42.88
C LEU A 144 -0.33 -17.35 42.83
N ILE A 145 0.91 -17.34 42.30
CA ILE A 145 1.81 -18.50 42.27
C ILE A 145 2.04 -19.07 43.68
N ARG A 146 2.13 -18.21 44.70
CA ARG A 146 2.32 -18.64 46.10
C ARG A 146 1.06 -19.22 46.74
N SER A 147 -0.13 -18.83 46.27
CA SER A 147 -1.42 -19.26 46.85
C SER A 147 -2.03 -20.51 46.21
N VAL A 148 -1.54 -20.91 45.04
CA VAL A 148 -2.10 -21.99 44.22
C VAL A 148 -1.64 -23.36 44.77
N ASN A 149 -2.59 -24.27 45.06
CA ASN A 149 -2.34 -25.61 45.64
C ASN A 149 -2.12 -26.68 44.55
N ARG A 150 -1.76 -27.92 44.90
CA ARG A 150 -1.28 -28.94 43.91
C ARG A 150 -2.37 -29.63 43.05
N SER A 151 -3.54 -29.03 42.83
CA SER A 151 -4.57 -29.68 41.99
C SER A 151 -4.25 -29.58 40.48
N ILE A 152 -4.85 -30.42 39.64
CA ILE A 152 -4.64 -30.38 38.17
C ILE A 152 -4.95 -28.98 37.57
N PRO A 153 -6.09 -28.33 37.88
CA PRO A 153 -6.37 -26.99 37.32
C PRO A 153 -5.40 -25.91 37.83
N ASP A 154 -4.84 -26.10 39.02
CA ASP A 154 -3.82 -25.23 39.60
C ASP A 154 -2.46 -25.32 38.85
N GLN A 155 -2.13 -26.48 38.25
CA GLN A 155 -0.90 -26.64 37.47
C GLN A 155 -0.94 -25.87 36.14
N GLU A 156 -2.09 -25.84 35.45
CA GLU A 156 -2.22 -25.05 34.23
C GLU A 156 -2.23 -23.54 34.52
N VAL A 157 -2.78 -23.12 35.66
CA VAL A 157 -2.66 -21.73 36.15
C VAL A 157 -1.18 -21.35 36.33
N LEU A 158 -0.39 -22.19 37.00
CA LEU A 158 1.05 -21.95 37.20
C LEU A 158 1.80 -21.85 35.87
N LYS A 159 1.49 -22.73 34.91
CA LYS A 159 2.10 -22.74 33.57
C LYS A 159 1.85 -21.43 32.82
N HIS A 160 0.60 -20.95 32.79
CA HIS A 160 0.27 -19.67 32.14
C HIS A 160 0.89 -18.48 32.88
N ALA A 161 0.89 -18.48 34.21
CA ALA A 161 1.48 -17.41 35.01
C ALA A 161 3.01 -17.31 34.79
N LEU A 162 3.73 -18.43 34.81
CA LEU A 162 5.17 -18.46 34.57
C LEU A 162 5.53 -18.09 33.12
N SER A 163 4.72 -18.52 32.14
CA SER A 163 4.88 -18.12 30.74
C SER A 163 4.70 -16.61 30.58
N THR A 164 3.68 -16.04 31.23
CA THR A 164 3.45 -14.59 31.26
C THR A 164 4.66 -13.86 31.85
N LEU A 165 5.17 -14.29 33.00
CA LEU A 165 6.35 -13.68 33.63
C LEU A 165 7.60 -13.78 32.76
N ARG A 166 7.80 -14.90 32.06
CA ARG A 166 8.90 -15.06 31.12
C ARG A 166 8.83 -14.08 29.96
N ASN A 167 7.64 -13.74 29.46
CA ASN A 167 7.46 -12.80 28.36
C ASN A 167 7.74 -11.33 28.77
N LEU A 168 7.87 -11.06 30.07
CA LEU A 168 8.19 -9.73 30.62
C LEU A 168 9.69 -9.53 30.87
N ALA A 169 10.48 -10.60 30.87
CA ALA A 169 11.93 -10.59 31.09
C ALA A 169 12.69 -10.37 29.77
#